data_AF-A0A3S0EDL0-F1
#
_entry.id   AF-A0A3S0EDL0-F1
#
_cell.length_a   1.000
_cell.length_b   1.000
_cell.length_c   1.000
_cell.angle_alpha   90.00
_cell.angle_beta   90.00
_cell.angle_gamma   90.00
#
_symmetry.space_group_name_H-M   'P 1'
#
loop_
_entity.id
_entity.type
_entity.pdbx_description
1 polymer ?
#
loop_
_entity_poly.entity_id
_entity_poly.type
_entity_poly.pdbx_seq_one_letter_code
_entity_poly.pdbx_strand_id
1 'polypeptide(L)'
;MPNSDPAQLDADTQPMVDLDRRPPVKVSDKQKEEFFKAFLADRPYEEEFQLLGGNYRVRLKALSMKENNDLLAQIAYDRDKGRIEGVNDYYFARVAHYRLGLSLVTINDKPFGDNISAASSPPDKENGASYVSRRADLFADWPMVKMAALQAALQEFDQRVLVLVDAVSNPDFWKAAA
;
A
#
# COMPACT_ATOMS: atom_id res chain seq x y z
N MET A 1 58.48 10.61 -7.79
CA MET A 1 57.39 9.72 -7.32
C MET A 1 56.72 10.39 -6.13
N PRO A 2 55.40 10.29 -5.97
CA PRO A 2 54.36 10.59 -6.95
C PRO A 2 53.33 11.59 -6.40
N ASN A 3 52.63 12.23 -7.34
CA ASN A 3 51.33 12.87 -7.11
C ASN A 3 50.37 11.88 -6.44
N SER A 4 49.62 12.37 -5.47
CA SER A 4 48.40 11.72 -5.01
C SER A 4 47.27 12.73 -5.20
N ASP A 5 46.57 12.61 -6.33
CA ASP A 5 45.24 13.17 -6.54
C ASP A 5 44.36 12.87 -5.31
N PRO A 6 43.59 13.85 -4.78
CA PRO A 6 42.49 13.49 -3.92
C PRO A 6 41.50 12.69 -4.76
N ALA A 7 41.37 11.43 -4.36
CA ALA A 7 40.53 10.41 -4.94
C ALA A 7 39.16 10.97 -5.34
N GLN A 8 38.77 10.56 -6.54
CA GLN A 8 37.42 10.53 -7.05
C GLN A 8 36.47 10.17 -5.90
N LEU A 9 35.50 11.06 -5.65
CA LEU A 9 34.28 10.71 -4.95
C LEU A 9 33.64 9.58 -5.75
N ASP A 10 33.88 8.35 -5.31
CA ASP A 10 33.05 7.20 -5.65
C ASP A 10 31.63 7.60 -5.24
N ALA A 11 30.87 8.00 -6.25
CA ALA A 11 29.43 8.02 -6.18
C ALA A 11 29.05 6.58 -5.83
N ASP A 12 28.77 6.36 -4.54
CA ASP A 12 28.02 5.23 -4.02
C ASP A 12 26.75 5.14 -4.85
N THR A 13 26.89 4.46 -5.98
CA THR A 13 25.84 4.03 -6.85
C THR A 13 25.25 2.87 -6.07
N GLN A 14 24.45 3.20 -5.05
CA GLN A 14 23.61 2.20 -4.43
C GLN A 14 22.89 1.53 -5.60
N PRO A 15 23.02 0.20 -5.76
CA PRO A 15 22.34 -0.46 -6.85
C PRO A 15 20.87 -0.13 -6.67
N MET A 16 20.32 0.62 -7.65
CA MET A 16 18.88 0.76 -7.79
C MET A 16 18.34 -0.64 -7.65
N VAL A 17 17.51 -0.86 -6.63
CA VAL A 17 16.79 -2.11 -6.47
C VAL A 17 16.10 -2.36 -7.79
N ASP A 18 16.55 -3.39 -8.49
CA ASP A 18 16.05 -3.80 -9.79
C ASP A 18 14.61 -4.30 -9.59
N LEU A 19 13.66 -3.34 -9.62
CA LEU A 19 12.23 -3.56 -9.42
C LEU A 19 11.64 -4.48 -10.52
N ASP A 20 12.39 -4.72 -11.61
CA ASP A 20 12.00 -5.54 -12.76
C ASP A 20 12.13 -7.05 -12.54
N ARG A 21 12.64 -7.52 -11.39
CA ARG A 21 12.77 -8.98 -11.11
C ARG A 21 11.51 -9.67 -10.63
N ARG A 22 10.37 -8.98 -10.61
CA ARG A 22 9.09 -9.59 -10.19
C ARG A 22 8.41 -10.23 -11.41
N PRO A 23 7.86 -11.45 -11.29
CA PRO A 23 7.14 -12.06 -12.39
C PRO A 23 6.03 -11.11 -12.88
N PRO A 24 5.81 -11.01 -14.20
CA PRO A 24 4.83 -10.08 -14.75
C PRO A 24 3.45 -10.39 -14.16
N VAL A 25 2.88 -9.39 -13.50
CA VAL A 25 1.56 -9.49 -12.88
C VAL A 25 0.52 -9.58 -13.99
N LYS A 26 -0.16 -10.73 -14.07
CA LYS A 26 -1.20 -10.97 -15.08
C LYS A 26 -2.53 -10.38 -14.60
N VAL A 27 -3.17 -9.62 -15.48
CA VAL A 27 -4.52 -9.09 -15.28
C VAL A 27 -5.48 -9.69 -16.30
N SER A 28 -6.66 -10.12 -15.85
CA SER A 28 -7.74 -10.66 -16.66
C SER A 28 -8.61 -9.54 -17.23
N ASP A 29 -9.37 -9.84 -18.28
CA ASP A 29 -10.28 -8.86 -18.88
C ASP A 29 -11.41 -8.45 -17.93
N LYS A 30 -11.85 -9.37 -17.06
CA LYS A 30 -12.79 -9.06 -15.98
C LYS A 30 -12.21 -8.01 -15.02
N GLN A 31 -10.95 -8.17 -14.60
CA GLN A 31 -10.29 -7.20 -13.71
C GLN A 31 -10.15 -5.83 -14.40
N LYS A 32 -9.81 -5.81 -15.69
CA LYS A 32 -9.77 -4.59 -16.50
C LYS A 32 -11.11 -3.88 -16.54
N GLU A 33 -12.20 -4.62 -16.79
CA GLU A 33 -13.56 -4.07 -16.83
C GLU A 33 -13.99 -3.53 -15.46
N GLU A 34 -13.76 -4.29 -14.39
CA GLU A 34 -14.08 -3.87 -13.02
C GLU A 34 -13.29 -2.64 -12.59
N PHE A 35 -12.00 -2.57 -12.95
CA PHE A 35 -11.16 -1.41 -12.71
C PHE A 35 -11.69 -0.19 -13.46
N PHE A 36 -12.01 -0.33 -14.75
CA PHE A 36 -12.53 0.77 -15.55
C PHE A 36 -13.89 1.27 -15.04
N LYS A 37 -14.77 0.36 -14.60
CA LYS A 37 -16.04 0.72 -13.94
C LYS A 37 -15.81 1.47 -12.62
N ALA A 38 -14.82 1.07 -11.82
CA ALA A 38 -14.47 1.80 -10.60
C ALA A 38 -13.94 3.20 -10.92
N PHE A 39 -13.06 3.31 -11.93
CA PHE A 39 -12.51 4.56 -12.43
C PHE A 39 -13.60 5.53 -12.90
N LEU A 40 -14.53 5.09 -13.75
CA LEU A 40 -15.64 5.93 -14.24
C LEU A 40 -16.63 6.37 -13.14
N ALA A 41 -16.75 5.58 -12.07
CA ALA A 41 -17.68 5.85 -10.98
C ALA A 41 -17.05 6.64 -9.83
N ASP A 42 -15.82 7.16 -10.00
CA ASP A 42 -15.07 7.89 -8.99
C ASP A 42 -14.98 7.14 -7.63
N ARG A 43 -14.95 5.81 -7.68
CA ARG A 43 -14.89 4.95 -6.48
C ARG A 43 -13.56 4.19 -6.43
N PRO A 44 -13.06 3.88 -5.22
CA PRO A 44 -11.90 3.01 -5.08
C PRO A 44 -12.09 1.69 -5.83
N TYR A 45 -11.08 1.28 -6.59
CA TYR A 45 -11.00 -0.09 -7.08
C TYR A 45 -10.77 -1.03 -5.90
N GLU A 46 -11.54 -2.11 -5.83
CA GLU A 46 -11.42 -3.14 -4.81
C GLU A 46 -11.24 -4.50 -5.45
N GLU A 47 -10.44 -5.35 -4.82
CA GLU A 47 -10.16 -6.69 -5.30
C GLU A 47 -10.04 -7.69 -4.14
N GLU A 48 -10.55 -8.91 -4.36
CA GLU A 48 -10.46 -10.00 -3.41
C GLU A 48 -9.26 -10.91 -3.70
N PHE A 49 -8.47 -11.18 -2.68
CA PHE A 49 -7.34 -12.10 -2.69
C PHE A 49 -7.64 -13.32 -1.83
N GLN A 50 -7.37 -14.49 -2.40
CA GLN A 50 -7.45 -15.77 -1.70
C GLN A 50 -6.05 -16.18 -1.25
N LEU A 51 -5.79 -16.07 0.05
CA LEU A 51 -4.54 -16.47 0.68
C LEU A 51 -4.66 -17.86 1.29
N LEU A 52 -3.51 -18.52 1.50
CA LEU A 52 -3.42 -19.81 2.20
C LEU A 52 -4.33 -20.90 1.60
N GLY A 53 -4.34 -21.01 0.27
CA GLY A 53 -5.17 -21.99 -0.45
C GLY A 53 -6.67 -21.72 -0.38
N GLY A 54 -7.08 -20.45 -0.26
CA GLY A 54 -8.49 -20.05 -0.23
C GLY A 54 -9.11 -20.01 1.16
N ASN A 55 -8.40 -20.49 2.19
CA ASN A 55 -8.88 -20.48 3.58
C ASN A 55 -8.90 -19.07 4.20
N TYR A 56 -8.24 -18.12 3.57
CA TYR A 56 -8.13 -16.76 4.08
C TYR A 56 -8.39 -15.75 2.97
N ARG A 57 -9.59 -15.16 2.97
CA ARG A 57 -10.01 -14.19 1.96
C ARG A 57 -9.82 -12.79 2.49
N VAL A 58 -9.20 -11.92 1.69
CA VAL A 58 -9.03 -10.51 2.02
C VAL A 58 -9.48 -9.65 0.87
N ARG A 59 -10.19 -8.57 1.16
CA ARG A 59 -10.50 -7.54 0.15
C ARG A 59 -9.63 -6.34 0.40
N LEU A 60 -8.93 -5.90 -0.65
CA LEU A 60 -8.08 -4.72 -0.63
C LEU A 60 -8.67 -3.66 -1.54
N LYS A 61 -8.40 -2.40 -1.24
CA LYS A 61 -8.80 -1.26 -2.05
C LYS A 61 -7.64 -0.32 -2.33
N ALA A 62 -7.72 0.35 -3.47
CA ALA A 62 -6.87 1.49 -3.78
C ALA A 62 -7.23 2.65 -2.84
N LEU A 63 -6.20 3.37 -2.36
CA LEU A 63 -6.44 4.53 -1.51
C LEU A 63 -6.98 5.69 -2.36
N SER A 64 -7.96 6.40 -1.82
CA SER A 64 -8.33 7.71 -2.36
C SER A 64 -7.21 8.72 -2.12
N MET A 65 -7.19 9.82 -2.89
CA MET A 65 -6.26 10.93 -2.65
C MET A 65 -6.35 11.49 -1.23
N LYS A 66 -7.57 11.53 -0.66
CA LYS A 66 -7.78 11.97 0.72
C LYS A 66 -7.08 11.03 1.70
N GLU A 67 -7.27 9.73 1.58
CA GLU A 67 -6.66 8.74 2.47
C GLU A 67 -5.14 8.72 2.36
N ASN A 68 -4.61 8.90 1.14
CA ASN A 68 -3.18 9.04 0.94
C ASN A 68 -2.62 10.28 1.65
N ASN A 69 -3.31 11.42 1.54
CA ASN A 69 -2.92 12.64 2.26
C ASN A 69 -3.00 12.48 3.78
N ASP A 70 -4.05 11.83 4.28
CA ASP A 70 -4.19 11.54 5.72
C ASP A 70 -3.06 10.61 6.22
N LEU A 71 -2.67 9.61 5.42
CA LEU A 71 -1.55 8.72 5.70
C LEU A 71 -0.23 9.50 5.77
N LEU A 72 0.04 10.37 4.79
CA LEU A 72 1.25 11.19 4.78
C LEU A 72 1.30 12.15 5.97
N ALA A 73 0.16 12.74 6.33
CA ALA A 73 0.03 13.59 7.51
C ALA A 73 0.32 12.82 8.81
N GLN A 74 -0.16 11.58 8.94
CA GLN A 74 0.14 10.74 10.10
C GLN A 74 1.63 10.41 10.19
N ILE A 75 2.26 10.04 9.06
CA ILE A 75 3.70 9.74 9.01
C ILE A 75 4.51 10.96 9.43
N ALA A 76 4.19 12.14 8.90
CA ALA A 76 4.85 13.38 9.26
C ALA A 76 4.71 13.67 10.76
N TYR A 77 3.49 13.54 11.31
CA TYR A 77 3.25 13.73 12.74
C TYR A 77 4.10 12.81 13.61
N ASP A 78 4.10 11.50 13.33
CA ASP A 78 4.81 10.53 14.18
C ASP A 78 6.33 10.66 14.09
N ARG A 79 6.85 11.03 12.91
CA ARG A 79 8.26 11.39 12.73
C ARG A 79 8.62 12.63 13.54
N ASP A 80 7.84 13.69 13.44
CA ASP A 80 8.12 14.96 14.11
C ASP A 80 7.99 14.87 15.65
N LYS A 81 7.19 13.91 16.14
CA LYS A 81 7.08 13.60 17.58
C LYS A 81 8.10 12.58 18.10
N GLY A 82 9.01 12.08 17.25
CA GLY A 82 10.00 11.08 17.63
C GLY A 82 9.40 9.74 18.08
N ARG A 83 8.13 9.47 17.76
CA ARG A 83 7.47 8.19 18.04
C ARG A 83 7.93 7.09 17.10
N ILE A 84 8.49 7.53 15.99
CA ILE A 84 9.24 6.71 15.06
C ILE A 84 10.61 7.37 14.99
N GLU A 85 11.57 6.83 15.73
CA GLU A 85 12.97 7.24 15.63
C GLU A 85 13.43 7.01 14.17
N GLY A 86 14.15 7.98 13.59
CA GLY A 86 14.42 8.04 12.15
C GLY A 86 14.99 6.75 11.54
N VAL A 87 14.61 6.47 10.29
CA VAL A 87 15.13 5.41 9.38
C VAL A 87 15.60 4.12 10.08
N ASN A 88 14.83 3.62 11.03
CA ASN A 88 15.02 2.28 11.60
C ASN A 88 13.96 1.33 11.02
N ASP A 89 14.17 0.03 11.17
CA ASP A 89 13.23 -0.98 10.64
C ASP A 89 11.80 -0.80 11.17
N TYR A 90 11.66 -0.21 12.36
CA TYR A 90 10.36 0.13 12.96
C TYR A 90 9.61 1.20 12.15
N TYR A 91 10.31 2.17 11.56
CA TYR A 91 9.72 3.17 10.67
C TYR A 91 9.04 2.51 9.47
N PHE A 92 9.76 1.66 8.75
CA PHE A 92 9.23 1.02 7.55
C PHE A 92 8.07 0.07 7.87
N ALA A 93 8.17 -0.69 8.98
CA ALA A 93 7.09 -1.54 9.43
C ALA A 93 5.82 -0.74 9.78
N ARG A 94 5.97 0.39 10.48
CA ARG A 94 4.84 1.23 10.88
C ARG A 94 4.15 1.89 9.68
N VAL A 95 4.93 2.41 8.73
CA VAL A 95 4.41 2.95 7.46
C VAL A 95 3.66 1.87 6.67
N ALA A 96 4.21 0.66 6.59
CA ALA A 96 3.54 -0.47 5.94
C ALA A 96 2.21 -0.81 6.63
N HIS A 97 2.15 -0.74 7.96
CA HIS A 97 0.92 -0.95 8.72
C HIS A 97 -0.12 0.15 8.48
N TYR A 98 0.28 1.42 8.35
CA TYR A 98 -0.64 2.51 7.97
C TYR A 98 -1.26 2.23 6.61
N ARG A 99 -0.44 1.90 5.62
CA ARG A 99 -0.91 1.60 4.26
C ARG A 99 -1.85 0.39 4.26
N LEU A 100 -1.43 -0.72 4.84
CA LEU A 100 -2.23 -1.94 4.93
C LEU A 100 -3.55 -1.70 5.67
N GLY A 101 -3.51 -0.96 6.78
CA GLY A 101 -4.69 -0.65 7.58
C GLY A 101 -5.75 0.09 6.78
N LEU A 102 -5.34 1.05 5.95
CA LEU A 102 -6.25 1.82 5.09
C LEU A 102 -6.72 1.04 3.86
N SER A 103 -5.85 0.20 3.27
CA SER A 103 -6.18 -0.58 2.08
C SER A 103 -7.05 -1.81 2.39
N LEU A 104 -6.97 -2.38 3.59
CA LEU A 104 -7.71 -3.59 3.94
C LEU A 104 -9.19 -3.29 4.22
N VAL A 105 -10.10 -3.83 3.41
CA VAL A 105 -11.55 -3.64 3.50
C VAL A 105 -12.21 -4.72 4.33
N THR A 106 -11.94 -5.99 4.01
CA THR A 106 -12.51 -7.14 4.72
C THR A 106 -11.49 -8.26 4.93
N ILE A 107 -11.73 -9.07 5.96
CA ILE A 107 -11.12 -10.39 6.17
C ILE A 107 -12.24 -11.40 6.35
N ASN A 108 -12.25 -12.45 5.52
CA ASN A 108 -13.27 -13.51 5.55
C ASN A 108 -14.68 -12.93 5.62
N ASP A 109 -14.96 -11.99 4.70
CA ASP A 109 -16.22 -11.24 4.56
C ASP A 109 -16.61 -10.34 5.74
N LYS A 110 -15.78 -10.24 6.77
CA LYS A 110 -16.00 -9.31 7.89
C LYS A 110 -15.28 -7.99 7.62
N PRO A 111 -15.96 -6.83 7.75
CA PRO A 111 -15.32 -5.54 7.63
C PRO A 111 -14.15 -5.39 8.60
N PHE A 112 -13.02 -4.90 8.10
CA PHE A 112 -11.85 -4.62 8.91
C PHE A 112 -11.93 -3.19 9.48
N GLY A 113 -11.86 -3.07 10.81
CA GLY A 113 -11.92 -1.78 11.49
C GLY A 113 -13.23 -1.03 11.24
N ASP A 114 -14.36 -1.73 11.25
CA ASP A 114 -15.72 -1.23 10.98
C ASP A 114 -16.08 0.08 11.70
N ASN A 115 -15.58 0.25 12.92
CA ASN A 115 -15.84 1.40 13.78
C ASN A 115 -14.76 2.50 13.68
N ILE A 116 -13.75 2.32 12.83
CA ILE A 116 -12.61 3.24 12.69
C ILE A 116 -12.62 3.88 11.31
N SER A 117 -13.06 5.14 11.27
CA SER A 117 -13.18 5.95 10.07
C SER A 117 -12.70 7.37 10.35
N ALA A 118 -12.47 8.17 9.31
CA ALA A 118 -12.14 9.58 9.46
C ALA A 118 -13.22 10.35 10.25
N ALA A 119 -14.48 9.95 10.15
CA ALA A 119 -15.60 10.57 10.87
C ALA A 119 -15.67 10.14 12.34
N SER A 120 -15.47 8.84 12.64
CA SER A 120 -15.56 8.29 13.99
C SER A 120 -14.26 8.43 14.80
N SER A 121 -13.13 8.70 14.14
CA SER A 121 -11.81 8.83 14.74
C SER A 121 -11.05 10.01 14.12
N PRO A 122 -11.51 11.25 14.36
CA PRO A 122 -10.82 12.44 13.87
C PRO A 122 -9.40 12.55 14.48
N PRO A 123 -8.46 13.22 13.80
CA PRO A 123 -7.11 13.40 14.31
C PRO A 123 -7.08 14.16 15.65
N ASP A 124 -6.47 13.54 16.66
CA ASP A 124 -6.20 14.11 17.97
C ASP A 124 -4.83 14.80 17.94
N LYS A 125 -4.80 16.10 18.23
CA LYS A 125 -3.56 16.90 18.19
C LYS A 125 -2.65 16.64 19.39
N GLU A 126 -3.22 16.24 20.53
CA GLU A 126 -2.48 16.04 21.78
C GLU A 126 -1.72 14.72 21.73
N ASN A 127 -2.42 13.64 21.39
CA ASN A 127 -1.84 12.30 21.38
C ASN A 127 -1.57 11.78 19.97
N GLY A 128 -1.85 12.52 18.90
CA GLY A 128 -1.53 12.12 17.53
C GLY A 128 -2.32 10.94 16.98
N ALA A 129 -3.32 10.46 17.72
CA ALA A 129 -4.14 9.36 17.27
C ALA A 129 -5.05 9.86 16.15
N SER A 130 -5.13 9.08 15.07
CA SER A 130 -6.10 9.28 14.01
C SER A 130 -6.71 7.94 13.63
N TYR A 131 -7.72 7.95 12.76
CA TYR A 131 -8.20 6.70 12.18
C TYR A 131 -7.10 5.90 11.46
N VAL A 132 -6.08 6.57 10.90
CA VAL A 132 -4.92 5.92 10.26
C VAL A 132 -4.12 5.14 11.30
N SER A 133 -3.72 5.79 12.40
CA SER A 133 -2.93 5.15 13.43
C SER A 133 -3.70 4.03 14.13
N ARG A 134 -4.99 4.26 14.44
CA ARG A 134 -5.87 3.29 15.09
C ARG A 134 -6.10 2.04 14.24
N ARG A 135 -6.24 2.18 12.91
CA ARG A 135 -6.35 1.00 12.01
C ARG A 135 -5.04 0.21 11.96
N ALA A 136 -3.89 0.87 12.02
CA ALA A 136 -2.61 0.17 12.11
C ALA A 136 -2.40 -0.51 13.47
N ASP A 137 -2.90 0.07 14.56
CA ASP A 137 -2.79 -0.52 15.90
C ASP A 137 -3.56 -1.84 16.03
N LEU A 138 -4.56 -2.10 15.18
CA LEU A 138 -5.24 -3.40 15.11
C LEU A 138 -4.31 -4.56 14.76
N PHE A 139 -3.12 -4.28 14.21
CA PHE A 139 -2.12 -5.28 13.86
C PHE A 139 -1.08 -5.52 14.95
N ALA A 140 -1.10 -4.78 16.07
CA ALA A 140 -0.03 -4.80 17.07
C ALA A 140 0.26 -6.22 17.60
N ASP A 141 -0.79 -7.02 17.81
CA ASP A 141 -0.69 -8.37 18.35
C ASP A 141 -0.77 -9.47 17.27
N TRP A 142 -0.70 -9.10 15.98
CA TRP A 142 -0.85 -10.07 14.91
C TRP A 142 0.45 -10.86 14.69
N PRO A 143 0.36 -12.19 14.45
CA PRO A 143 1.53 -12.98 14.13
C PRO A 143 2.24 -12.46 12.86
N MET A 144 3.57 -12.40 12.88
CA MET A 144 4.38 -11.91 11.75
C MET A 144 4.10 -12.67 10.45
N VAL A 145 3.83 -13.98 10.51
CA VAL A 145 3.47 -14.78 9.32
C VAL A 145 2.17 -14.29 8.65
N LYS A 146 1.20 -13.86 9.46
CA LYS A 146 -0.06 -13.30 8.97
C LYS A 146 0.19 -11.93 8.32
N MET A 147 1.02 -11.11 8.97
CA MET A 147 1.40 -9.80 8.43
C MET A 147 2.16 -9.92 7.10
N ALA A 148 3.10 -10.85 7.00
CA ALA A 148 3.84 -11.11 5.77
C ALA A 148 2.90 -11.52 4.61
N ALA A 149 1.93 -12.41 4.87
CA ALA A 149 0.95 -12.82 3.86
C ALA A 149 0.09 -11.65 3.37
N LEU A 150 -0.36 -10.78 4.29
CA LEU A 150 -1.16 -9.61 3.97
C LEU A 150 -0.37 -8.53 3.22
N GLN A 151 0.87 -8.30 3.63
CA GLN A 151 1.77 -7.37 2.93
C GLN A 151 2.09 -7.85 1.52
N ALA A 152 2.30 -9.16 1.33
CA ALA A 152 2.47 -9.74 -0.01
C ALA A 152 1.23 -9.52 -0.88
N ALA A 153 0.03 -9.73 -0.33
CA ALA A 153 -1.23 -9.47 -1.03
C ALA A 153 -1.39 -7.99 -1.41
N LEU A 154 -1.05 -7.08 -0.50
CA LEU A 154 -1.08 -5.63 -0.77
C LEU A 154 -0.10 -5.24 -1.87
N GLN A 155 1.12 -5.78 -1.83
CA GLN A 155 2.13 -5.53 -2.85
C GLN A 155 1.67 -6.04 -4.23
N GLU A 156 1.08 -7.23 -4.29
CA GLU A 156 0.52 -7.77 -5.52
C GLU A 156 -0.64 -6.90 -6.04
N PHE A 157 -1.52 -6.47 -5.15
CA PHE A 157 -2.61 -5.55 -5.48
C PHE A 157 -2.10 -4.22 -6.05
N ASP A 158 -1.11 -3.59 -5.42
CA ASP A 158 -0.52 -2.34 -5.90
C ASP A 158 0.06 -2.50 -7.32
N GLN A 159 0.74 -3.63 -7.58
CA GLN A 159 1.27 -3.92 -8.91
C GLN A 159 0.16 -4.14 -9.94
N ARG A 160 -0.92 -4.85 -9.57
CA ARG A 160 -2.10 -5.01 -10.45
C ARG A 160 -2.70 -3.66 -10.80
N VAL A 161 -2.88 -2.78 -9.82
CA VAL A 161 -3.41 -1.42 -10.04
C VAL A 161 -2.56 -0.66 -11.06
N LEU A 162 -1.23 -0.69 -10.94
CA LEU A 162 -0.34 -0.03 -11.92
C LEU A 162 -0.49 -0.59 -13.33
N VAL A 163 -0.56 -1.93 -13.48
CA VAL A 163 -0.78 -2.58 -14.78
C VAL A 163 -2.16 -2.25 -15.34
N LEU A 164 -3.19 -2.17 -14.49
CA LEU A 164 -4.55 -1.81 -14.90
C LEU A 164 -4.65 -0.36 -15.38
N VAL A 165 -3.95 0.58 -14.73
CA VAL A 165 -3.86 1.97 -15.17
C VAL A 165 -3.28 2.05 -16.58
N ASP A 166 -2.19 1.32 -16.85
CA ASP A 166 -1.58 1.28 -18.19
C ASP A 166 -2.53 0.65 -19.21
N ALA A 167 -3.18 -0.46 -18.84
CA ALA A 167 -4.12 -1.16 -19.72
C ALA A 167 -5.30 -0.29 -20.16
N VAL A 168 -5.96 0.43 -19.24
CA VAL A 168 -7.11 1.29 -19.58
C VAL A 168 -6.70 2.59 -20.28
N SER A 169 -5.43 2.98 -20.18
CA SER A 169 -4.88 4.14 -20.89
C SER A 169 -4.61 3.84 -22.36
N ASN A 170 -4.60 2.56 -22.76
CA ASN A 170 -4.42 2.15 -24.15
C ASN A 170 -5.66 2.48 -25.00
N PRO A 171 -5.56 3.27 -26.08
CA PRO A 171 -6.69 3.58 -26.96
C PRO A 171 -7.38 2.35 -27.59
N ASP A 172 -6.66 1.24 -27.74
CA ASP A 172 -7.19 -0.01 -28.29
C ASP A 172 -7.84 -0.92 -27.23
N PHE A 173 -7.93 -0.48 -25.97
CA PHE A 173 -8.53 -1.22 -24.86
C PHE A 173 -9.89 -1.85 -25.21
N TRP A 174 -10.74 -1.11 -25.94
CA TRP A 174 -12.07 -1.57 -26.34
C TRP A 174 -12.09 -2.50 -27.55
N LYS A 175 -11.09 -2.43 -28.43
CA LYS A 175 -11.05 -3.26 -29.65
C LYS A 175 -10.69 -4.71 -29.36
N ALA A 176 -10.04 -4.98 -28.24
CA ALA A 176 -9.73 -6.34 -27.80
C ALA A 176 -10.94 -7.07 -27.18
N ALA A 177 -12.00 -6.34 -26.81
CA ALA A 177 -13.21 -6.90 -26.21
C ALA A 177 -14.40 -7.02 -27.19
N ALA A 178 -14.21 -6.61 -28.46
CA ALA A 178 -15.23 -6.59 -29.51
C ALA A 178 -15.12 -7.79 -30.46
#